data_AF-A0A2B7YFA0-F1
#
_entry.id   AF-A0A2B7YFA0-F1
#
_cell.length_a   1.000
_cell.length_b   1.000
_cell.length_c   1.000
_cell.angle_alpha   90.00
_cell.angle_beta   90.00
_cell.angle_gamma   90.00
#
_symmetry.space_group_name_H-M   'P 1'
#
loop_
_entity.id
_entity.type
_entity.pdbx_description
1 polymer ?
#
loop_
_entity_poly.entity_id
_entity_poly.type
_entity_poly.pdbx_seq_one_letter_code
_entity_poly.pdbx_strand_id
1 'polypeptide(L)'
;MNEKTETKKAIKELTLLLIYLNRFTEEKDFKTAKDFYAWKGYNFDIINELDDEDFIYQGKHRNKSVYITEKGMEETKKLLEKYKIKDY
;
A
#
# COMPACT_ATOMS: atom_id res chain seq x y z
N MET A 1 -26.24 -8.90 9.41
CA MET A 1 -25.61 -7.96 10.36
C MET A 1 -24.26 -7.63 9.77
N ASN A 2 -23.99 -6.40 9.35
CA ASN A 2 -22.66 -6.06 8.82
C ASN A 2 -21.68 -6.08 10.00
N GLU A 3 -20.84 -7.12 10.06
CA GLU A 3 -19.71 -7.14 10.97
C GLU A 3 -18.81 -5.95 10.64
N LYS A 4 -18.54 -5.13 11.66
CA LYS A 4 -17.61 -4.01 11.52
C LYS A 4 -16.19 -4.58 11.50
N THR A 5 -15.37 -4.11 10.58
CA THR A 5 -13.93 -4.42 10.58
C THR A 5 -13.33 -3.98 11.90
N GLU A 6 -12.51 -4.84 12.51
CA GLU A 6 -11.73 -4.50 13.70
C GLU A 6 -10.79 -3.31 13.41
N THR A 7 -10.58 -2.45 14.40
CA THR A 7 -9.90 -1.16 14.22
C THR A 7 -8.47 -1.29 13.71
N LYS A 8 -7.66 -2.20 14.26
CA LYS A 8 -6.28 -2.41 13.78
C LYS A 8 -6.26 -2.90 12.34
N LYS A 9 -7.14 -3.85 12.00
CA LYS A 9 -7.30 -4.32 10.61
C LYS A 9 -7.69 -3.17 9.68
N ALA A 10 -8.65 -2.33 10.07
CA ALA A 10 -9.05 -1.17 9.28
C ALA A 10 -7.89 -0.17 9.10
N ILE A 11 -7.10 0.11 10.14
CA ILE A 11 -5.92 0.98 10.04
C ILE A 11 -4.91 0.42 9.04
N LYS A 12 -4.63 -0.89 9.09
CA LYS A 12 -3.71 -1.53 8.15
C LYS A 12 -4.20 -1.47 6.71
N GLU A 13 -5.45 -1.87 6.47
CA GLU A 13 -6.07 -1.82 5.13
C GLU A 13 -6.07 -0.40 4.56
N LEU A 14 -6.46 0.59 5.36
CA LEU A 14 -6.46 1.99 4.93
C LEU A 14 -5.04 2.52 4.69
N THR A 15 -4.05 2.07 5.47
CA THR A 15 -2.65 2.45 5.26
C THR A 15 -2.11 1.91 3.94
N LEU A 16 -2.37 0.64 3.62
CA LEU A 16 -1.99 0.05 2.33
C LEU A 16 -2.67 0.76 1.16
N LEU A 17 -3.96 1.11 1.30
CA LEU A 17 -4.68 1.94 0.33
C LEU A 17 -4.04 3.31 0.13
N LEU A 18 -3.67 4.00 1.21
CA LEU A 18 -3.05 5.32 1.13
C LEU A 18 -1.65 5.24 0.50
N ILE A 19 -0.88 4.19 0.78
CA ILE A 19 0.39 3.88 0.11
C ILE A 19 0.17 3.77 -1.41
N TYR A 20 -0.81 2.97 -1.83
CA TYR A 20 -1.13 2.80 -3.26
C TYR A 20 -1.65 4.07 -3.92
N LEU A 21 -2.56 4.81 -3.28
CA LEU A 21 -3.17 6.00 -3.87
C LEU A 21 -2.18 7.18 -3.99
N ASN A 22 -1.17 7.23 -3.12
CA ASN A 22 -0.08 8.21 -3.18
C ASN A 22 1.18 7.64 -3.83
N ARG A 23 1.06 6.53 -4.58
CA ARG A 23 2.21 5.92 -5.24
C ARG A 23 2.75 6.80 -6.36
N PHE A 24 4.04 6.69 -6.60
CA PHE A 24 4.75 7.28 -7.71
C PHE A 24 5.63 6.23 -8.38
N THR A 25 6.14 6.55 -9.57
CA THR A 25 7.10 5.72 -10.29
C THR A 25 8.24 6.61 -10.77
N GLU A 26 9.43 6.05 -10.92
CA GLU A 26 10.56 6.70 -11.57
C GLU A 26 10.57 6.48 -13.09
N GLU A 27 9.65 5.64 -13.59
CA GLU A 27 9.48 5.39 -15.02
C GLU A 27 8.85 6.59 -15.75
N LYS A 28 9.12 6.69 -17.05
CA LYS A 28 8.66 7.84 -17.88
C LYS A 28 7.14 7.92 -18.04
N ASP A 29 6.47 6.78 -18.10
CA ASP A 29 5.02 6.69 -18.28
C ASP A 29 4.41 5.84 -17.16
N PHE A 30 3.57 6.49 -16.35
CA PHE A 30 2.86 5.88 -15.23
C PHE A 30 1.95 4.72 -15.68
N LYS A 31 1.39 4.77 -16.88
CA LYS A 31 0.45 3.74 -17.38
C LYS A 31 1.13 2.43 -17.72
N THR A 32 2.40 2.48 -18.10
CA THR A 32 3.20 1.30 -18.44
C THR A 32 4.16 0.91 -17.33
N ALA A 33 4.21 1.69 -16.25
CA ALA A 33 5.10 1.47 -15.14
C ALA A 33 4.79 0.14 -14.45
N LYS A 34 5.86 -0.57 -14.11
CA LYS A 34 5.83 -1.83 -13.37
C LYS A 34 6.18 -1.59 -11.91
N ASP A 35 7.08 -0.64 -11.66
CA ASP A 35 7.58 -0.38 -10.33
C ASP A 35 6.92 0.86 -9.73
N PHE A 36 6.23 0.65 -8.61
CA PHE A 36 5.57 1.69 -7.84
C PHE A 36 6.15 1.81 -6.44
N TYR A 37 6.27 3.04 -6.00
CA TYR A 37 6.84 3.40 -4.71
C TYR A 37 5.93 4.39 -3.99
N ALA A 38 6.03 4.45 -2.66
CA ALA A 38 5.39 5.50 -1.87
C ALA A 38 6.33 5.99 -0.77
N TRP A 39 6.13 7.22 -0.29
CA TRP A 39 6.91 7.74 0.84
C TRP A 39 6.51 7.03 2.14
N LYS A 40 7.51 6.74 2.99
CA LYS A 40 7.31 6.35 4.38
C LYS A 40 6.77 7.56 5.14
N GLY A 41 5.47 7.57 5.41
CA GLY A 41 4.81 8.65 6.17
C GLY A 41 3.78 8.14 7.18
N TYR A 42 3.71 6.82 7.36
CA TYR A 42 2.71 6.16 8.19
C TYR A 42 3.36 5.57 9.45
N ASN A 43 2.53 5.04 10.36
CA ASN A 43 3.01 4.38 11.57
C ASN A 43 4.00 3.24 11.22
N PHE A 44 5.17 3.23 11.85
CA PHE A 44 6.23 2.27 11.54
C PHE A 44 5.87 0.82 11.85
N ASP A 45 5.07 0.56 12.88
CA ASP A 45 4.64 -0.81 13.21
C ASP A 45 3.73 -1.37 12.10
N ILE A 46 2.85 -0.53 11.55
CA ILE A 46 2.01 -0.91 10.40
C ILE A 46 2.86 -1.12 9.14
N ILE A 47 3.87 -0.27 8.91
CA ILE A 47 4.80 -0.45 7.78
C ILE A 47 5.57 -1.78 7.92
N ASN A 48 6.04 -2.11 9.11
CA ASN A 48 6.71 -3.38 9.37
C ASN A 48 5.76 -4.56 9.14
N GLU A 49 4.52 -4.49 9.63
CA GLU A 49 3.53 -5.56 9.40
C GLU A 49 3.22 -5.74 7.91
N LEU A 50 3.11 -4.65 7.13
CA LEU A 50 2.90 -4.72 5.68
C LEU A 50 4.13 -5.28 4.92
N ASP A 51 5.34 -5.02 5.43
CA ASP A 51 6.60 -5.56 4.91
C ASP A 51 6.73 -7.07 5.22
N ASP A 52 6.43 -7.47 6.46
CA ASP A 52 6.39 -8.86 6.91
C ASP A 52 5.34 -9.69 6.14
N GLU A 53 4.22 -9.06 5.78
CA GLU A 53 3.17 -9.68 4.95
C GLU A 53 3.45 -9.60 3.44
N ASP A 54 4.61 -9.09 3.01
CA ASP A 54 5.02 -8.99 1.61
C ASP A 54 4.08 -8.12 0.76
N PHE A 55 3.40 -7.13 1.35
CA PHE A 55 2.60 -6.15 0.60
C PHE A 55 3.44 -4.95 0.14
N ILE A 56 4.48 -4.63 0.88
CA ILE A 56 5.46 -3.62 0.52
C ILE A 56 6.85 -4.17 0.80
N TYR A 57 7.86 -3.51 0.22
CA TYR A 57 9.25 -3.72 0.58
C TYR A 57 9.88 -2.41 0.99
N GLN A 58 10.26 -2.30 2.27
CA GLN A 58 10.76 -1.04 2.82
C GLN A 58 12.27 -0.81 2.58
N GLY A 59 12.99 -1.83 2.10
CA GLY A 59 14.43 -1.78 1.88
C GLY A 59 15.24 -1.52 3.16
N LYS A 60 16.37 -0.82 3.02
CA LYS A 60 17.26 -0.54 4.16
C LYS A 60 16.65 0.54 5.07
N HIS A 61 17.07 0.56 6.34
CA HIS A 61 16.56 1.46 7.37
C HIS A 61 16.57 2.96 7.01
N ARG A 62 17.50 3.42 6.15
CA ARG A 62 17.59 4.83 5.71
C ARG A 62 16.75 5.18 4.48
N ASN A 63 16.09 4.20 3.86
CA ASN A 63 15.27 4.43 2.69
C ASN A 63 14.01 5.19 3.10
N LYS A 64 13.72 6.26 2.35
CA LYS A 64 12.56 7.13 2.59
C LYS A 64 11.29 6.63 1.92
N SER A 65 11.40 5.74 0.94
CA SER A 65 10.29 5.15 0.21
C SER A 65 10.16 3.66 0.50
N VAL A 66 8.97 3.13 0.21
CA VAL A 66 8.65 1.71 0.15
C VAL A 66 8.32 1.35 -1.29
N TYR A 67 8.71 0.17 -1.73
CA TYR A 67 8.25 -0.44 -2.98
C TYR A 67 6.93 -1.17 -2.73
N ILE A 68 5.97 -1.10 -3.65
CA ILE A 68 4.73 -1.87 -3.56
C ILE A 68 4.93 -3.18 -4.32
N THR A 69 4.81 -4.31 -3.64
CA THR A 69 4.99 -5.63 -4.25
C THR A 69 3.81 -5.98 -5.15
N GLU A 70 3.95 -7.00 -5.99
CA GLU A 70 2.84 -7.53 -6.79
C GLU A 70 1.65 -7.95 -5.89
N LYS A 71 1.95 -8.61 -4.77
CA LYS A 71 0.95 -9.00 -3.76
C LYS A 71 0.25 -7.78 -3.14
N GLY A 72 0.99 -6.72 -2.86
CA GLY A 72 0.44 -5.45 -2.36
C GLY A 72 -0.48 -4.78 -3.38
N MET A 73 -0.12 -4.82 -4.67
CA MET A 73 -0.96 -4.30 -5.75
C MET A 73 -2.26 -5.08 -5.88
N GLU A 74 -2.21 -6.41 -5.83
CA GLU A 74 -3.40 -7.27 -5.87
C GLU A 74 -4.33 -7.04 -4.67
N GLU A 75 -3.77 -6.98 -3.47
CA GLU A 75 -4.57 -6.75 -2.27
C GLU A 75 -5.22 -5.37 -2.29
N THR A 76 -4.47 -4.35 -2.74
CA THR A 76 -5.03 -3.00 -2.83
C THR A 76 -6.19 -2.91 -3.83
N LYS A 77 -6.15 -3.64 -4.95
CA LYS A 77 -7.30 -3.70 -5.88
C LYS A 77 -8.56 -4.22 -5.21
N LYS A 78 -8.46 -5.26 -4.37
CA LYS A 78 -9.59 -5.76 -3.57
C LYS A 78 -10.08 -4.70 -2.58
N LEU A 79 -9.16 -3.96 -1.97
CA LEU A 79 -9.50 -2.88 -1.04
C LEU A 79 -10.20 -1.70 -1.75
N LEU A 80 -9.77 -1.33 -2.96
CA LEU A 80 -10.46 -0.32 -3.76
C LEU A 80 -11.92 -0.70 -4.02
N GLU A 81 -12.19 -1.96 -4.36
CA GLU A 81 -13.55 -2.48 -4.52
C GLU A 81 -14.32 -2.46 -3.18
N LYS A 82 -13.71 -2.95 -2.10
CA LYS A 82 -14.30 -2.99 -0.76
C LYS A 82 -14.75 -1.60 -0.29
N TYR A 83 -13.91 -0.59 -0.50
CA TYR A 83 -14.16 0.79 -0.08
C TYR A 83 -14.82 1.65 -1.16
N LYS A 84 -15.11 1.09 -2.34
CA LYS A 84 -15.72 1.78 -3.49
C LYS A 84 -14.94 3.02 -3.94
N ILE A 85 -13.62 2.89 -3.99
CA ILE A 85 -12.69 3.95 -4.42
C ILE A 85 -12.32 3.71 -5.89
N LYS A 86 -12.30 4.77 -6.69
CA LYS A 86 -11.91 4.72 -8.10
C LYS A 86 -10.37 4.69 -8.21
N ASP A 87 -9.85 3.80 -9.06
CA ASP A 87 -8.42 3.79 -9.44
C ASP A 87 -8.10 4.88 -10.48
N TYR A 88 -6.85 5.37 -10.49
CA TYR A 88 -6.38 6.44 -11.38
C TYR A 88 -5.97 5.93 -12.76
#